data_AF-W1XH59-F1
#
_entry.id   AF-W1XH59-F1
#
_cell.length_a   1.000
_cell.length_b   1.000
_cell.length_c   1.000
_cell.angle_alpha   90.00
_cell.angle_beta   90.00
_cell.angle_gamma   90.00
#
_symmetry.space_group_name_H-M   'P 1'
#
loop_
_entity.id
_entity.type
_entity.pdbx_description
1 polymer ?
#
loop_
_entity_poly.entity_id
_entity_poly.type
_entity_poly.pdbx_seq_one_letter_code
_entity_poly.pdbx_strand_id
1 'polypeptide(L)' 'KAAKRQVERIGPGVWESLEEVIKEHPVLLNRAPTLHRLGIQAFEPILWEGRAIKLHPLVCTAFNADFDGDQMA' A
#
# COMPACT_ATOMS: atom_id res chain seq x y z
N LYS A 1 -14.34 -15.24 15.53
CA LYS A 1 -13.69 -16.39 14.84
C LYS A 1 -14.24 -16.66 13.43
N ALA A 2 -15.53 -16.45 13.15
CA ALA A 2 -16.11 -16.66 11.81
C ALA A 2 -15.59 -15.66 10.75
N ALA A 3 -15.58 -14.35 11.07
CA ALA A 3 -15.09 -13.31 10.15
C ALA A 3 -13.64 -13.55 9.69
N LYS A 4 -12.74 -13.92 10.63
CA LYS A 4 -11.35 -14.31 10.30
C LYS A 4 -11.30 -15.42 9.25
N ARG A 5 -12.12 -16.47 9.38
CA ARG A 5 -12.21 -17.57 8.40
C ARG A 5 -12.78 -17.12 7.05
N GLN A 6 -13.68 -16.13 7.03
CA GLN A 6 -14.22 -15.58 5.78
C GLN A 6 -13.16 -14.78 5.01
N VAL A 7 -12.37 -13.96 5.70
CA VAL A 7 -11.26 -13.22 5.09
C VAL A 7 -10.18 -14.18 4.58
N GLU A 8 -9.78 -15.17 5.39
CA GLU A 8 -8.78 -16.18 5.01
C GLU A 8 -9.17 -17.00 3.77
N ARG A 9 -10.48 -17.17 3.52
CA ARG A 9 -11.01 -17.91 2.37
C ARG A 9 -11.47 -17.01 1.22
N ILE A 10 -11.33 -15.69 1.36
CA ILE A 10 -11.85 -14.70 0.41
C ILE A 10 -13.33 -14.99 0.10
N GLY A 11 -14.14 -15.02 1.17
CA GLY A 11 -15.58 -15.24 1.05
C GLY A 11 -16.29 -14.13 0.26
N PRO A 12 -17.55 -14.34 -0.13
CA PRO A 12 -18.36 -13.31 -0.78
C PRO A 12 -18.42 -12.04 0.07
N GLY A 13 -18.30 -10.85 -0.53
CA GLY A 13 -18.40 -9.57 0.17
C GLY A 13 -17.10 -9.02 0.76
N VAL A 14 -15.99 -9.78 0.75
CA VAL A 14 -14.72 -9.35 1.36
C VAL A 14 -14.12 -8.16 0.63
N TRP A 15 -14.22 -8.12 -0.71
CA TRP A 15 -13.66 -7.02 -1.51
C TRP A 15 -14.44 -5.73 -1.34
N GLU A 16 -15.77 -5.81 -1.32
CA GLU A 16 -16.65 -4.68 -1.06
C GLU A 16 -16.41 -4.11 0.35
N SER A 17 -16.23 -4.99 1.34
CA SER A 17 -15.87 -4.58 2.70
C SER A 17 -14.47 -3.94 2.75
N LEU A 18 -13.51 -4.45 1.98
CA LEU A 18 -12.16 -3.91 1.91
C LEU A 18 -12.16 -2.50 1.32
N GLU A 19 -12.90 -2.27 0.22
CA GLU A 19 -13.05 -0.94 -0.40
C GLU A 19 -13.64 0.10 0.58
N GLU A 20 -14.61 -0.30 1.40
CA GLU A 20 -15.17 0.59 2.43
C GLU A 20 -14.15 0.93 3.52
N VAL A 21 -13.38 -0.07 3.98
CA VAL A 21 -12.43 0.10 5.10
C VAL A 21 -11.22 0.96 4.72
N ILE A 22 -10.75 0.88 3.47
CA ILE A 22 -9.56 1.63 3.03
C ILE A 22 -9.84 3.10 2.71
N LYS A 23 -11.11 3.48 2.56
CA LYS A 23 -11.52 4.84 2.23
C LYS A 23 -11.14 5.81 3.36
N GLU A 24 -10.50 6.93 2.99
CA GLU A 24 -10.01 7.93 3.96
C GLU A 24 -9.05 7.36 5.03
N HIS A 25 -8.46 6.19 4.78
CA HIS A 25 -7.52 5.52 5.68
C HIS A 25 -6.11 5.54 5.07
N PRO A 26 -5.32 6.60 5.28
CA PRO A 26 -4.00 6.71 4.67
C PRO A 26 -3.04 5.64 5.19
N VAL A 27 -2.22 5.13 4.28
CA VAL A 27 -1.11 4.21 4.58
C VAL A 27 0.22 4.94 4.46
N LEU A 28 1.21 4.53 5.25
CA LEU A 28 2.56 5.05 5.15
C LEU A 28 3.38 4.16 4.24
N LEU A 29 4.08 4.75 3.28
CA LEU A 29 5.12 4.08 2.51
C LEU A 29 6.49 4.59 2.92
N ASN A 30 7.42 3.68 3.14
CA ASN A 30 8.82 3.97 3.47
C ASN A 30 9.77 3.18 2.57
N ARG A 31 10.82 3.83 2.08
CA ARG A 31 11.96 3.17 1.42
C ARG A 31 13.21 3.32 2.27
N ALA A 32 13.87 2.21 2.58
CA ALA A 32 15.13 2.23 3.34
C ALA A 32 16.34 2.48 2.41
N PRO A 33 17.38 3.21 2.87
CA PRO A 33 17.46 3.94 4.14
C PRO A 33 16.70 5.28 4.12
N THR A 34 16.04 5.62 5.22
CA THR A 34 15.34 6.90 5.36
C THR A 34 16.33 8.05 5.65
N LEU A 35 16.70 8.82 4.63
CA LEU A 35 17.67 9.91 4.77
C LEU A 35 17.08 11.22 5.32
N HIS A 36 15.78 11.43 5.10
CA HIS A 36 15.08 12.65 5.50
C HIS A 36 13.58 12.40 5.63
N ARG A 37 12.83 13.37 6.14
CA ARG A 37 11.38 13.23 6.39
C ARG A 37 10.56 12.76 5.19
N LEU A 38 10.93 13.13 3.96
CA LEU A 38 10.20 12.72 2.75
C LEU A 38 10.47 11.25 2.35
N GLY A 39 11.33 10.53 3.06
CA GLY A 39 11.54 9.09 2.89
C GLY A 39 10.42 8.26 3.53
N ILE A 40 9.48 8.89 4.24
CA ILE A 40 8.22 8.31 4.69
C ILE A 40 7.11 9.27 4.25
N GLN A 41 6.13 8.80 3.50
CA GLN A 41 4.99 9.63 3.07
C GLN A 41 3.68 8.86 3.21
N ALA A 42 2.61 9.59 3.48
CA ALA A 42 1.25 9.06 3.58
C ALA A 42 0.55 9.10 2.21
N PHE A 43 -0.16 8.05 1.86
CA PHE A 43 -0.94 7.95 0.63
C PHE A 43 -2.32 7.35 0.91
N GLU A 44 -3.31 7.74 0.11
CA GLU A 44 -4.58 7.02 0.07
C GLU A 44 -4.39 5.73 -0.76
N PRO A 45 -4.65 4.54 -0.20
CA PRO A 45 -4.47 3.29 -0.91
C PRO A 45 -5.55 3.10 -1.98
N ILE A 46 -5.14 2.69 -3.18
CA ILE A 46 -6.04 2.32 -4.27
C ILE A 46 -5.83 0.83 -4.56
N LEU A 47 -6.90 0.03 -4.50
CA LEU A 47 -6.84 -1.38 -4.85
C LEU A 47 -6.45 -1.53 -6.32
N TRP A 48 -5.56 -2.47 -6.60
CA TRP A 48 -5.17 -2.79 -7.97
C TRP A 48 -4.84 -4.28 -8.10
N GLU A 49 -4.89 -4.79 -9.32
CA GLU A 49 -4.61 -6.20 -9.61
C GLU A 49 -3.10 -6.47 -9.67
N GLY A 50 -2.53 -7.10 -8.65
CA GLY A 50 -1.13 -7.53 -8.70
C GLY A 50 -0.54 -7.71 -7.32
N ARG A 51 0.79 -7.90 -7.28
CA ARG A 51 1.55 -8.08 -6.04
C ARG A 51 2.56 -6.97 -5.75
N ALA A 52 2.79 -6.06 -6.71
CA ALA A 52 3.71 -4.95 -6.57
C ALA A 52 2.98 -3.69 -6.11
N ILE A 53 3.65 -2.83 -5.35
CA ILE A 53 3.13 -1.50 -4.99
C ILE A 53 3.33 -0.57 -6.20
N LYS A 54 2.28 0.18 -6.58
CA LYS A 54 2.41 1.26 -7.56
C LYS A 54 2.77 2.55 -6.82
N LEU A 55 3.89 3.15 -7.22
CA LEU A 55 4.36 4.42 -6.66
C LEU A 55 4.15 5.55 -7.66
N HIS A 56 3.73 6.72 -7.18
CA HIS A 56 3.55 7.88 -8.04
C HIS A 56 4.92 8.39 -8.55
N PRO A 57 5.12 8.64 -9.87
CA PRO A 57 6.45 8.99 -10.40
C PRO A 57 7.08 10.24 -9.78
N LEU A 58 6.27 11.23 -9.39
CA LEU A 58 6.78 12.48 -8.78
C LEU A 58 7.36 12.30 -7.37
N VAL A 59 7.07 11.19 -6.67
CA VAL A 59 7.64 10.95 -5.34
C VAL A 59 8.92 10.10 -5.40
N CYS A 60 9.28 9.54 -6.56
CA CYS A 60 10.48 8.72 -6.73
C CYS A 60 11.75 9.48 -6.30
N THR A 61 11.90 10.75 -6.68
CA THR A 61 13.05 11.57 -6.28
C THR A 61 13.15 11.72 -4.76
N ALA A 62 12.01 11.89 -4.07
CA ALA A 62 11.98 12.02 -2.63
C ALA A 62 12.35 10.70 -1.93
N PHE A 63 11.90 9.56 -2.44
CA PHE A 63 12.31 8.25 -1.90
C PHE A 63 13.70 7.80 -2.37
N ASN A 64 14.30 8.51 -3.32
CA ASN A 64 15.45 8.08 -4.10
C ASN A 64 15.25 6.68 -4.72
N ALA A 65 14.02 6.38 -5.14
CA ALA A 65 13.59 5.07 -5.62
C ALA A 65 13.74 4.93 -7.13
N ASP A 66 14.23 3.77 -7.56
CA ASP A 66 14.16 3.30 -8.94
C ASP A 66 13.18 2.11 -9.04
N PHE A 67 13.12 1.45 -10.21
CA PHE A 67 12.16 0.38 -10.49
C PHE A 67 12.86 -0.89 -10.99
N ASP A 68 14.06 -1.17 -10.51
CA ASP A 68 14.85 -2.34 -10.90
C ASP A 68 14.79 -3.50 -9.88
N GLY A 69 14.06 -3.32 -8.78
CA GLY A 69 13.92 -4.32 -7.71
C GLY A 69 13.69 -3.74 -6.32
N ASP A 70 13.66 -2.41 -6.19
CA ASP A 70 13.39 -1.69 -4.95
C ASP A 70 12.11 -2.19 -4.22
N GLN A 71 12.21 -2.25 -2.89
CA GLN A 71 11.12 -2.65 -2.00
C GLN A 71 10.76 -1.51 -1.06
N MET A 72 9.48 -1.42 -0.71
CA MET A 72 8.95 -0.47 0.26
C MET A 72 8.17 -1.21 1.34
N ALA A 73 8.19 -0.64 2.55
CA ALA A 73 7.38 -1.06 3.68
C ALA A 73 6.16 -0.15 3.85
#